data_AF-A0A535F9H9-F1
#
_entry.id   AF-A0A535F9H9-F1
#
_cell.length_a   1.000
_cell.length_b   1.000
_cell.length_c   1.000
_cell.angle_alpha   90.00
_cell.angle_beta   90.00
_cell.angle_gamma   90.00
#
_symmetry.space_group_name_H-M   'P 1'
#
loop_
_entity.id
_entity.type
_entity.pdbx_description
1 polymer ?
#
loop_
_entity_poly.entity_id
_entity_poly.type
_entity_poly.pdbx_seq_one_letter_code
_entity_poly.pdbx_strand_id
1 'polypeptide(L)'
;MITQIEIDGFKTFKDFKVELAPFQVIVGPNGSGKSNLFDALQLLSRLADNNFYEAFQELRGDAGELFTKYSDVSSSESIKIAVEMLLDRKGNVMHNFVVCCVLMNRRMLFILLI
;
A
#
# COMPACT_ATOMS: atom_id res chain seq x y z
N MET A 1 -7.05 1.49 13.65
CA MET A 1 -7.66 0.48 12.75
C MET A 1 -7.65 1.03 11.33
N ILE A 2 -7.25 0.25 10.32
CA ILE A 2 -7.35 0.67 8.90
C ILE A 2 -8.81 0.52 8.45
N THR A 3 -9.39 1.57 7.90
CA THR A 3 -10.78 1.63 7.40
C THR A 3 -10.84 1.61 5.88
N GLN A 4 -9.77 2.01 5.20
CA GLN A 4 -9.72 2.02 3.74
C GLN A 4 -8.28 1.84 3.26
N ILE A 5 -8.12 1.21 2.09
CA ILE A 5 -6.84 1.15 1.38
C ILE A 5 -7.04 1.47 -0.10
N GLU A 6 -6.15 2.31 -0.63
CA GLU A 6 -6.04 2.65 -2.05
C GLU A 6 -4.64 2.26 -2.53
N ILE A 7 -4.54 1.60 -3.68
CA ILE A 7 -3.29 1.11 -4.25
C ILE A 7 -3.30 1.35 -5.75
N ASP A 8 -2.26 2.04 -6.23
CA ASP A 8 -2.02 2.22 -7.65
C ASP A 8 -0.54 1.99 -7.98
N GLY A 9 -0.29 1.37 -9.14
CA GLY A 9 1.06 1.14 -9.62
C GLY A 9 1.85 0.05 -8.88
N PHE A 10 1.27 -0.67 -7.90
CA PHE A 10 1.92 -1.78 -7.18
C PHE A 10 1.50 -3.16 -7.71
N LYS A 11 2.46 -3.93 -8.22
CA LYS A 11 2.31 -5.30 -8.75
C LYS A 11 1.17 -5.46 -9.77
N THR A 12 -0.02 -5.85 -9.33
CA THR A 12 -1.19 -6.06 -10.20
C THR A 12 -2.25 -4.99 -10.03
N PHE A 13 -2.09 -4.06 -9.09
CA PHE A 13 -3.10 -3.07 -8.77
C PHE A 13 -3.02 -1.85 -9.68
N LYS A 14 -4.18 -1.51 -10.25
CA LYS A 14 -4.42 -0.32 -11.06
C LYS A 14 -5.67 0.33 -10.50
N ASP A 15 -5.51 1.53 -9.94
CA ASP A 15 -6.60 2.29 -9.31
C ASP A 15 -7.49 1.44 -8.37
N PHE A 16 -6.85 0.65 -7.51
CA PHE A 16 -7.55 -0.24 -6.58
C PHE A 16 -7.95 0.51 -5.33
N LYS A 17 -9.22 0.39 -4.93
CA LYS A 17 -9.76 0.96 -3.70
C LYS A 17 -10.69 -0.03 -3.01
N VAL A 18 -10.54 -0.19 -1.70
CA VAL A 18 -11.44 -1.02 -0.89
C VAL A 18 -11.61 -0.46 0.51
N GLU A 19 -12.87 -0.47 0.96
CA GLU A 19 -13.22 -0.20 2.36
C GLU A 19 -13.07 -1.50 3.18
N LEU A 20 -12.50 -1.38 4.38
CA LEU A 20 -12.22 -2.49 5.27
C LEU A 20 -13.13 -2.43 6.49
N ALA A 21 -13.87 -3.51 6.70
CA ALA A 21 -14.55 -3.75 7.97
C ALA A 21 -13.55 -4.14 9.07
N PRO A 22 -13.89 -3.96 10.37
CA PRO A 22 -13.06 -4.42 11.49
C PRO A 22 -12.68 -5.90 11.41
N PHE A 23 -13.52 -6.72 10.77
CA PHE A 23 -13.25 -8.10 10.43
C PHE A 23 -13.57 -8.33 8.94
N GLN A 24 -12.52 -8.50 8.14
CA GLN A 24 -12.63 -8.69 6.69
C GLN A 24 -12.01 -10.03 6.28
N VAL A 25 -12.77 -10.81 5.50
CA VAL A 25 -12.28 -12.03 4.86
C VAL A 25 -12.02 -11.74 3.38
N ILE A 26 -10.84 -12.12 2.89
CA ILE A 26 -10.41 -11.87 1.50
C ILE A 26 -10.34 -13.21 0.77
N VAL A 27 -11.22 -13.38 -0.22
CA VAL A 27 -11.36 -14.61 -1.03
C VAL A 27 -11.33 -14.30 -2.52
N GLY A 28 -10.90 -15.27 -3.33
CA GLY A 28 -10.86 -15.14 -4.78
C GLY A 28 -9.91 -16.15 -5.44
N PRO A 29 -9.93 -16.28 -6.77
CA PRO A 29 -9.10 -17.23 -7.52
C PRO A 29 -7.59 -17.02 -7.34
N ASN A 30 -6.77 -18.04 -7.61
CA ASN A 30 -5.31 -17.86 -7.65
C ASN A 30 -4.92 -16.81 -8.69
N GLY A 31 -3.94 -15.96 -8.34
CA GLY A 31 -3.54 -14.84 -9.19
C GLY A 31 -4.43 -13.60 -9.14
N SER A 32 -5.55 -13.61 -8.40
CA SER A 32 -6.48 -12.47 -8.31
C SER A 32 -5.96 -11.24 -7.53
N GLY A 33 -4.67 -11.18 -7.19
CA GLY A 33 -4.08 -10.06 -6.45
C GLY A 33 -4.13 -10.14 -4.92
N LYS A 34 -4.73 -11.19 -4.31
CA LYS A 34 -4.81 -11.33 -2.84
C LYS A 34 -3.43 -11.27 -2.16
N SER A 35 -2.48 -12.08 -2.63
CA SER A 35 -1.11 -12.07 -2.10
C SER A 35 -0.42 -10.70 -2.27
N ASN A 36 -0.74 -9.99 -3.36
CA ASN A 36 -0.21 -8.65 -3.60
C ASN A 36 -0.80 -7.62 -2.63
N LEU A 37 -2.07 -7.78 -2.23
CA LEU A 37 -2.68 -6.91 -1.21
C LEU A 37 -1.95 -7.06 0.13
N PHE A 38 -1.66 -8.29 0.53
CA PHE A 38 -0.86 -8.56 1.73
C PHE A 38 0.58 -8.04 1.59
N ASP A 39 1.20 -8.15 0.41
CA ASP A 39 2.52 -7.56 0.17
C ASP A 39 2.51 -6.03 0.31
N ALA A 40 1.46 -5.35 -0.15
CA ALA A 40 1.31 -3.90 0.00
C ALA A 40 1.15 -3.48 1.48
N LEU A 41 0.33 -4.22 2.24
CA LEU A 41 0.19 -4.00 3.69
C LEU A 41 1.51 -4.27 4.44
N GLN A 42 2.24 -5.30 4.04
CA GLN A 42 3.54 -5.63 4.61
C GLN A 42 4.58 -4.56 4.30
N LEU A 43 4.58 -4.01 3.08
CA LEU A 43 5.42 -2.87 2.72
C LEU A 43 5.13 -1.65 3.60
N LEU A 44 3.85 -1.28 3.77
CA LEU A 44 3.46 -0.18 4.64
C LEU A 44 3.93 -0.39 6.09
N SER A 45 3.73 -1.59 6.64
CA SER A 45 4.18 -1.92 7.99
C SER A 45 5.70 -1.76 8.12
N ARG A 46 6.46 -2.22 7.13
CA ARG A 46 7.92 -2.13 7.16
C ARG A 46 8.44 -0.72 7.00
N LEU A 47 7.77 0.09 6.19
CA LEU A 47 8.10 1.50 6.02
C LEU A 47 7.85 2.33 7.28
N ALA A 48 7.00 1.85 8.19
CA ALA A 48 6.82 2.47 9.49
C ALA A 48 8.02 2.26 10.43
N ASP A 49 8.69 1.10 10.32
CA ASP A 49 9.73 0.67 11.26
C ASP A 49 11.16 0.73 10.71
N ASN A 50 11.34 0.69 9.38
CA ASN A 50 12.64 0.54 8.72
C ASN A 50 12.93 1.66 7.73
N ASN A 51 14.19 1.79 7.33
CA ASN A 51 14.54 2.69 6.24
C ASN A 51 14.05 2.14 4.89
N PHE A 52 14.01 3.03 3.90
CA PHE A 52 13.48 2.75 2.57
C PHE A 52 14.09 1.51 1.92
N TYR A 53 15.41 1.33 2.02
CA TYR A 53 16.11 0.25 1.34
C TYR A 53 15.78 -1.11 1.97
N GLU A 54 15.78 -1.19 3.30
CA GLU A 54 15.44 -2.39 4.06
C GLU A 54 13.98 -2.82 3.85
N ALA A 55 13.05 -1.85 3.86
CA ALA A 55 11.63 -2.13 3.69
C ALA A 55 11.32 -2.81 2.35
N PHE A 56 12.09 -2.50 1.30
CA PHE A 56 11.93 -3.05 -0.05
C PHE A 56 12.70 -4.34 -0.29
N GLN A 57 13.84 -4.57 0.38
CA GLN A 57 14.69 -5.73 0.13
C GLN A 57 14.05 -7.08 0.47
N GLU A 58 13.20 -7.13 1.50
CA GLU A 58 12.56 -8.38 1.91
C GLU A 58 11.11 -8.53 1.40
N LEU A 59 10.73 -7.69 0.42
CA LEU A 59 9.56 -7.96 -0.41
C LEU A 59 9.85 -9.04 -1.45
N ARG A 60 8.80 -9.76 -1.85
CA ARG A 60 8.89 -10.74 -2.94
C ARG A 60 9.04 -10.05 -4.29
N GLY A 61 10.17 -10.30 -4.95
CA GLY A 61 10.51 -9.85 -6.29
C GLY A 61 11.55 -8.74 -6.30
N ASP A 62 12.17 -8.51 -7.45
CA ASP A 62 13.11 -7.40 -7.63
C ASP A 62 12.38 -6.05 -7.59
N ALA A 63 13.12 -4.96 -7.33
CA ALA A 63 12.54 -3.62 -7.22
C ALA A 63 11.67 -3.21 -8.44
N GLY A 64 12.02 -3.67 -9.65
CA GLY A 64 11.23 -3.43 -10.86
C GLY A 64 9.96 -4.27 -10.96
N GLU A 65 9.87 -5.40 -10.27
CA GLU A 65 8.68 -6.27 -10.24
C GLU A 65 7.60 -5.77 -9.29
N LEU A 66 7.96 -4.83 -8.41
CA LEU A 66 7.01 -4.15 -7.54
C LEU A 66 6.15 -3.14 -8.29
N PHE A 67 6.63 -2.62 -9.42
CA PHE A 67 5.86 -1.73 -10.27
C PHE A 67 4.90 -2.52 -11.15
N THR A 68 3.70 -1.98 -11.33
CA THR A 68 2.70 -2.60 -12.18
C THR A 68 3.16 -2.60 -13.62
N LYS A 69 3.18 -3.79 -14.23
CA LYS A 69 3.50 -3.98 -15.65
C LYS A 69 2.22 -3.86 -16.48
N TYR A 70 2.30 -3.07 -17.53
CA TYR A 70 1.25 -2.92 -18.54
C TYR A 70 1.53 -3.85 -19.73
N SER A 71 0.49 -4.08 -20.54
CA SER A 71 0.53 -5.00 -21.68
C SER A 71 1.49 -4.56 -22.80
N ASP A 72 1.85 -3.29 -22.83
CA ASP A 72 2.74 -2.65 -23.80
C ASP A 72 4.21 -2.63 -23.34
N VAL A 73 4.60 -3.51 -22.41
CA VAL A 73 5.95 -3.60 -21.80
C VAL A 73 6.29 -2.41 -20.89
N SER A 74 5.44 -1.38 -20.84
CA SER A 74 5.63 -0.27 -19.91
C SER A 74 5.35 -0.68 -18.46
N SER A 75 5.96 0.04 -17.53
CA SER A 75 5.72 -0.12 -16.10
C SER A 75 5.17 1.19 -15.54
N SER A 76 4.43 1.12 -14.43
CA SER A 76 4.03 2.32 -13.71
C SER A 76 5.25 3.15 -13.34
N GLU A 77 5.17 4.47 -13.51
CA GLU A 77 6.24 5.40 -13.13
C GLU A 77 6.29 5.63 -11.60
N SER A 78 5.19 5.32 -10.92
CA SER A 78 5.05 5.49 -9.48
C SER A 78 4.26 4.36 -8.83
N ILE A 79 4.52 4.15 -7.54
CA ILE A 79 3.68 3.33 -6.65
C ILE A 79 3.01 4.30 -5.68
N LYS A 80 1.68 4.21 -5.58
CA LYS A 80 0.90 4.98 -4.62
C LYS A 80 0.17 4.00 -3.72
N ILE A 81 0.36 4.14 -2.42
CA ILE A 81 -0.40 3.39 -1.43
C ILE A 81 -0.94 4.40 -0.43
N ALA A 82 -2.26 4.50 -0.33
CA ALA A 82 -2.90 5.33 0.68
C ALA A 82 -3.73 4.45 1.62
N VAL A 83 -3.65 4.74 2.93
CA VAL A 83 -4.48 4.09 3.94
C VAL A 83 -5.22 5.13 4.75
N GLU A 84 -6.52 4.91 4.92
CA GLU A 84 -7.31 5.61 5.91
C GLU A 84 -7.32 4.79 7.19
N MET A 85 -7.12 5.45 8.33
CA MET A 85 -7.12 4.79 9.63
C MET A 85 -7.73 5.63 10.73
N LEU A 86 -8.44 4.93 11.62
CA LEU A 86 -8.92 5.43 12.90
C LEU A 86 -7.81 5.28 13.94
N LEU A 87 -7.41 6.40 14.55
CA LEU A 87 -6.48 6.42 15.67
C LEU A 87 -7.22 6.51 17.00
N ASP A 88 -6.87 5.62 17.92
CA ASP A 88 -7.35 5.70 19.29
C ASP A 88 -6.36 6.52 20.13
N ARG A 89 -6.72 7.76 20.46
CA ARG A 89 -6.02 8.49 21.52
C ARG A 89 -6.62 8.07 22.84
N LYS A 90 -5.79 7.63 23.79
CA LYS A 90 -6.16 7.61 25.22
C LYS A 90 -6.67 9.01 25.62
N GLY A 91 -7.98 9.22 25.52
CA GLY A 91 -8.67 10.50 25.74
C GLY A 91 -9.09 11.22 24.45
N ASN A 92 -10.32 10.94 24.00
CA ASN A 92 -11.21 11.76 23.16
C ASN A 92 -10.58 12.56 22.01
N VAL A 93 -10.51 11.96 20.82
CA VAL A 93 -11.16 12.35 19.54
C VAL A 93 -10.71 11.32 18.48
N MET A 94 -11.65 10.69 17.77
CA MET A 94 -11.34 9.86 16.60
C MET A 94 -11.21 10.78 15.39
N HIS A 95 -10.00 10.90 14.82
CA HIS A 95 -9.78 11.57 13.54
C HIS A 95 -9.49 10.53 12.46
N ASN A 96 -9.99 10.76 11.25
CA ASN A 96 -9.56 10.03 10.06
C ASN A 96 -8.20 10.57 9.64
N PHE A 97 -7.20 9.70 9.57
CA PHE A 97 -5.90 10.04 9.00
C PHE A 97 -5.73 9.30 7.70
N VAL A 98 -5.32 10.02 6.66
CA VAL A 98 -4.87 9.40 5.41
C VAL A 98 -3.37 9.52 5.33
N VAL A 99 -2.69 8.38 5.32
CA VAL A 99 -1.26 8.30 5.02
C VAL A 99 -1.14 7.88 3.57
N CYS A 100 -0.65 8.78 2.72
CA CYS A 100 -0.31 8.47 1.34
C CYS A 100 1.20 8.32 1.22
N CYS A 101 1.64 7.15 0.77
CA CYS A 101 3.02 6.87 0.40
C CYS A 101 3.11 6.86 -1.12
N VAL A 102 3.88 7.79 -1.68
CA VAL A 102 4.16 7.85 -3.12
C VAL A 102 5.63 7.55 -3.34
N LEU A 103 5.93 6.50 -4.08
CA LEU A 103 7.26 6.20 -4.58
C LEU A 103 7.37 6.60 -6.05
N MET A 104 8.28 7.52 -6.36
CA MET A 104 8.54 7.99 -7.72
C MET A 104 10.05 8.03 -7.94
N ASN A 105 10.57 7.17 -8.81
CA ASN A 105 11.97 7.16 -9.22
C ASN A 105 12.98 7.26 -8.04
N ARG A 106 12.91 6.30 -7.10
CA ARG A 106 13.68 6.22 -5.83
C ARG A 106 13.42 7.34 -4.80
N ARG A 107 12.46 8.23 -5.03
CA ARG A 107 12.02 9.21 -4.04
C ARG A 107 10.71 8.78 -3.42
N MET A 108 10.68 8.74 -2.10
CA MET A 108 9.48 8.46 -1.33
C MET A 108 8.96 9.75 -0.72
N LEU A 109 7.66 9.99 -0.86
CA LEU A 109 6.96 11.09 -0.22
C LEU A 109 5.83 10.51 0.63
N PHE A 110 5.87 10.80 1.93
CA PHE A 110 4.75 10.59 2.82
C PHE A 110 3.95 11.87 2.92
N ILE A 111 2.66 11.79 2.57
CA ILE A 111 1.71 12.86 2.75
C ILE A 111 0.75 12.41 3.84
N LEU A 112 0.79 13.10 4.97
CA LEU A 112 -0.23 12.97 6.01
C LEU A 112 -1.30 14.03 5.74
N LEU A 113 -2.50 13.56 5.39
CA LEU A 113 -3.68 14.42 5.30
C LEU A 113 -4.46 14.25 6.61
N ILE A 114 -4.73 15.38 7.29
CA ILE A 114 -5.46 15.49 8.57
C ILE A 114 -6.81 16.12 8.29
#